data_AF-A0A3D1R2J6-F1
#
_entry.id   AF-A0A3D1R2J6-F1
#
_cell.length_a   1.000
_cell.length_b   1.000
_cell.length_c   1.000
_cell.angle_alpha   90.00
_cell.angle_beta   90.00
_cell.angle_gamma   90.00
#
_symmetry.space_group_name_H-M   'P 1'
#
loop_
_entity.id
_entity.type
_entity.pdbx_description
1 polymer ?
#
loop_
_entity_poly.entity_id
_entity_poly.type
_entity_poly.pdbx_seq_one_letter_code
_entity_poly.pdbx_strand_id
1 'polypeptide(L)'
;ARFDRLLVKPEGGRFVAVATVDAEARVAEARVSYLGRERIGFELADGQWRPTGAALPGLQEILSLMLRRAAAAERGDGAALRALVAQRWSDPHLARQELLGRLEQPASAPAGRAEAWYVRNERGDAEVLEERRGPGGELVRRRFRLVREGSNLRISEGLR
;
A
#
# COMPACT_ATOMS: atom_id res chain seq x y z
N ALA A 1 2.16 4.35 -17.31
CA ALA A 1 3.02 5.00 -16.30
C ALA A 1 3.95 5.97 -17.00
N ARG A 2 4.16 7.15 -16.42
CA ARG A 2 5.09 8.19 -16.85
C ARG A 2 6.20 8.34 -15.81
N PHE A 3 7.43 8.53 -16.28
CA PHE A 3 8.61 8.75 -15.44
C PHE A 3 9.11 10.18 -15.65
N ASP A 4 9.31 10.95 -14.58
CA ASP A 4 9.73 12.36 -14.68
C ASP A 4 11.20 12.59 -14.30
N ARG A 5 11.74 11.76 -13.41
CA ARG A 5 13.16 11.79 -13.00
C ARG A 5 13.66 10.37 -12.87
N LEU A 6 14.75 10.04 -13.57
CA LEU A 6 15.38 8.71 -13.56
C LEU A 6 16.85 8.85 -13.21
N LEU A 7 17.28 8.22 -12.13
CA LEU A 7 18.68 8.10 -11.75
C LEU A 7 19.06 6.62 -11.77
N VAL A 8 20.02 6.25 -12.61
CA VAL A 8 20.57 4.89 -12.66
C VAL A 8 21.95 4.88 -12.03
N LYS A 9 22.21 3.96 -11.10
CA LYS A 9 23.52 3.80 -10.46
C LYS A 9 23.89 2.33 -10.27
N PRO A 10 25.18 1.99 -10.31
CA PRO A 10 25.63 0.67 -9.88
C PRO A 10 25.47 0.50 -8.36
N GLU A 11 25.13 -0.71 -7.91
CA GLU A 11 25.02 -1.07 -6.51
C GLU A 11 25.29 -2.58 -6.32
N GLY A 12 26.43 -2.93 -5.69
CA GLY A 12 26.75 -4.31 -5.34
C GLY A 12 26.79 -5.31 -6.50
N GLY A 13 27.33 -4.90 -7.67
CA GLY A 13 27.38 -5.72 -8.88
C GLY A 13 26.08 -5.76 -9.70
N ARG A 14 25.07 -4.99 -9.28
CA ARG A 14 23.81 -4.77 -10.01
C ARG A 14 23.66 -3.31 -10.36
N PHE A 15 22.60 -2.97 -11.10
CA PHE A 15 22.21 -1.58 -11.35
C PHE A 15 20.85 -1.32 -10.71
N VAL A 16 20.66 -0.10 -10.23
CA VAL A 16 19.39 0.33 -9.65
C VAL A 16 18.96 1.62 -10.31
N ALA A 17 17.76 1.60 -10.86
CA ALA A 17 17.07 2.80 -11.30
C ALA A 17 16.17 3.31 -10.19
N VAL A 18 16.35 4.57 -9.81
CA VAL A 18 15.45 5.29 -8.92
C VAL A 18 14.65 6.26 -9.77
N ALA A 19 13.33 6.15 -9.71
CA ALA A 19 12.48 6.99 -10.53
C ALA A 19 11.28 7.57 -9.78
N THR A 20 10.89 8.79 -10.13
CA THR A 20 9.54 9.28 -9.79
C THR A 20 8.57 8.83 -10.87
N VAL A 21 7.51 8.15 -10.46
CA VAL A 21 6.51 7.53 -11.32
C VAL A 21 5.15 8.15 -11.05
N ASP A 22 4.46 8.50 -12.13
CA ASP A 22 3.03 8.81 -12.17
C ASP A 22 2.33 7.71 -12.98
N ALA A 23 1.38 7.01 -12.37
CA ALA A 23 0.71 5.87 -13.01
C ALA A 23 -0.77 5.79 -12.66
N GLU A 24 -1.53 5.32 -13.63
CA GLU A 24 -2.92 4.91 -13.45
C GLU A 24 -3.03 3.42 -13.77
N ALA A 25 -3.87 2.71 -13.01
CA ALA A 25 -4.12 1.29 -13.19
C ALA A 25 -5.54 0.92 -12.71
N ARG A 26 -5.89 -0.36 -12.89
CA ARG A 26 -7.05 -0.99 -12.25
C ARG A 26 -6.62 -2.26 -11.57
N VAL A 27 -7.16 -2.51 -10.37
CA VAL A 27 -6.94 -3.72 -9.60
C VAL A 27 -8.30 -4.25 -9.19
N ALA A 28 -8.68 -5.40 -9.73
CA ALA A 28 -10.07 -5.85 -9.75
C ALA A 28 -10.99 -4.73 -10.28
N GLU A 29 -11.97 -4.29 -9.49
CA GLU A 29 -12.91 -3.23 -9.85
C GLU A 29 -12.41 -1.83 -9.43
N ALA A 30 -11.36 -1.74 -8.62
CA ALA A 30 -10.86 -0.48 -8.07
C ALA A 30 -9.93 0.24 -9.06
N ARG A 31 -10.15 1.54 -9.25
CA ARG A 31 -9.22 2.43 -9.95
C ARG A 31 -8.01 2.72 -9.05
N VAL A 32 -6.82 2.79 -9.62
CA VAL A 32 -5.61 3.13 -8.88
C VAL A 32 -4.93 4.31 -9.54
N SER A 33 -4.71 5.38 -8.77
CA SER A 33 -3.83 6.48 -9.14
C SER A 33 -2.60 6.43 -8.22
N TYR A 34 -1.41 6.50 -8.81
CA TYR A 34 -0.15 6.33 -8.11
C TYR A 34 0.81 7.45 -8.47
N LEU A 35 1.31 8.14 -7.45
CA LEU A 35 2.45 9.03 -7.55
C LEU A 35 3.49 8.59 -6.54
N GLY A 36 4.65 8.14 -6.99
CA GLY A 36 5.64 7.64 -6.04
C GLY A 36 7.05 7.49 -6.55
N ARG A 37 7.98 7.35 -5.61
CA ARG A 37 9.37 7.06 -5.90
C ARG A 37 9.60 5.55 -5.89
N GLU A 38 9.97 5.02 -7.03
CA GLU A 38 10.30 3.62 -7.23
C GLU A 38 11.81 3.39 -7.24
N ARG A 39 12.19 2.18 -6.82
CA ARG A 39 13.55 1.70 -6.83
C ARG A 39 13.57 0.34 -7.50
N ILE A 40 13.94 0.32 -8.76
CA ILE A 40 13.85 -0.82 -9.66
C ILE A 40 15.24 -1.39 -9.84
N GLY A 41 15.43 -2.65 -9.46
CA GLY A 41 16.69 -3.36 -9.68
C GLY A 41 16.81 -3.82 -11.14
N PHE A 42 18.03 -3.84 -11.64
CA PHE A 42 18.39 -4.35 -12.95
C PHE A 42 19.61 -5.26 -12.85
N GLU A 43 19.61 -6.30 -13.67
CA GLU A 43 20.76 -7.18 -13.88
C GLU A 43 21.16 -7.21 -15.35
N LEU A 44 22.44 -7.46 -15.61
CA LEU A 44 22.95 -7.66 -16.96
C LEU A 44 22.83 -9.15 -17.29
N ALA A 45 21.93 -9.49 -18.22
CA ALA A 45 21.73 -10.85 -18.70
C ALA A 45 21.77 -10.83 -20.23
N ASP A 46 22.58 -11.69 -20.84
CA ASP A 46 22.77 -11.78 -22.30
C ASP A 46 23.14 -10.43 -22.95
N GLY A 47 23.95 -9.62 -22.27
CA GLY A 47 24.36 -8.29 -22.73
C GLY A 47 23.24 -7.23 -22.67
N GLN A 48 22.09 -7.55 -22.07
CA GLN A 48 20.94 -6.65 -21.93
C GLN A 48 20.60 -6.39 -20.46
N TRP A 49 20.18 -5.16 -20.17
CA TRP A 49 19.66 -4.79 -18.85
C TRP A 49 18.23 -5.32 -18.70
N ARG A 50 18.01 -6.20 -17.73
CA ARG A 50 16.68 -6.74 -17.41
C ARG A 50 16.26 -6.31 -16.01
N PRO A 51 15.01 -5.86 -15.81
CA PRO A 51 14.52 -5.54 -14.48
C PRO A 51 14.45 -6.81 -13.64
N THR A 52 14.88 -6.71 -12.39
CA THR A 52 14.78 -7.79 -11.41
C THR A 52 13.47 -7.63 -10.63
N GLY A 53 12.50 -8.50 -10.88
CA GLY A 53 11.21 -8.49 -10.21
C GLY A 53 10.20 -7.52 -10.80
N ALA A 54 9.40 -6.89 -9.93
CA ALA A 54 8.29 -6.04 -10.33
C ALA A 54 8.75 -4.74 -11.01
N ALA A 55 7.98 -4.25 -11.97
CA ALA A 55 8.25 -2.98 -12.64
C ALA A 55 8.07 -1.76 -11.69
N LEU A 56 7.12 -1.86 -10.75
CA LEU A 56 6.84 -0.85 -9.71
C LEU A 56 6.80 -1.53 -8.34
N PRO A 57 7.95 -1.92 -7.76
CA PRO A 57 8.00 -2.72 -6.54
C PRO A 57 7.26 -2.08 -5.36
N GLY A 58 7.40 -0.77 -5.15
CA GLY A 58 6.73 -0.04 -4.08
C GLY A 58 5.21 -0.09 -4.23
N LEU A 59 4.70 0.21 -5.44
CA LEU A 59 3.27 0.09 -5.72
C LEU A 59 2.76 -1.34 -5.52
N GLN A 60 3.50 -2.37 -5.97
CA GLN A 60 3.10 -3.76 -5.76
C GLN A 60 2.96 -4.11 -4.27
N GLU A 61 3.92 -3.70 -3.43
CA GLU A 61 3.86 -3.93 -1.99
C GLU A 61 2.64 -3.24 -1.35
N ILE A 62 2.40 -1.98 -1.73
CA ILE A 62 1.25 -1.19 -1.26
C ILE A 62 -0.07 -1.87 -1.63
N LEU A 63 -0.24 -2.23 -2.91
CA LEU A 63 -1.46 -2.88 -3.39
C LEU A 63 -1.66 -4.24 -2.72
N SER A 64 -0.59 -5.01 -2.53
CA SER A 64 -0.66 -6.30 -1.83
C SER A 64 -1.09 -6.14 -0.36
N LEU A 65 -0.64 -5.08 0.31
CA LEU A 65 -1.10 -4.76 1.67
C LEU A 65 -2.59 -4.35 1.67
N MET A 66 -2.99 -3.46 0.77
CA MET A 66 -4.36 -2.95 0.68
C MET A 66 -5.37 -4.06 0.31
N LEU A 67 -5.02 -4.94 -0.62
CA LEU A 67 -5.85 -6.10 -0.97
C LEU A 67 -6.02 -7.06 0.20
N ARG A 68 -4.95 -7.38 0.94
CA ARG A 68 -5.04 -8.21 2.15
C ARG A 68 -5.93 -7.56 3.21
N ARG A 69 -5.80 -6.25 3.41
CA ARG A 69 -6.62 -5.48 4.35
C ARG A 69 -8.09 -5.47 3.94
N ALA A 70 -8.39 -5.24 2.66
CA ALA A 70 -9.75 -5.27 2.14
C ALA A 70 -10.37 -6.66 2.33
N ALA A 71 -9.67 -7.71 1.92
CA ALA A 71 -10.15 -9.09 2.06
C ALA A 71 -10.36 -9.50 3.53
N ALA A 72 -9.50 -9.06 4.45
CA ALA A 72 -9.69 -9.30 5.88
C ALA A 72 -10.91 -8.53 6.44
N ALA A 73 -11.11 -7.28 6.03
CA ALA A 73 -12.27 -6.49 6.43
C ALA A 73 -13.60 -7.05 5.87
N GLU A 74 -13.60 -7.55 4.63
CA GLU A 74 -14.76 -8.20 4.02
C GLU A 74 -15.17 -9.48 4.76
N ARG A 75 -14.20 -10.25 5.28
CA ARG A 75 -14.45 -11.48 6.05
C ARG A 75 -14.66 -11.25 7.54
N GLY A 76 -14.52 -10.03 8.05
CA GLY A 76 -14.50 -9.77 9.50
C GLY A 76 -13.33 -10.45 10.22
N ASP A 77 -12.21 -10.68 9.52
CA ASP A 77 -11.04 -11.40 10.02
C ASP A 77 -10.13 -10.43 10.81
N GLY A 78 -10.49 -10.25 12.07
CA GLY A 78 -9.79 -9.38 13.02
C GLY A 78 -8.32 -9.74 13.23
N ALA A 79 -8.01 -11.04 13.25
CA ALA A 79 -6.64 -11.53 13.41
C ALA A 79 -5.77 -11.15 12.20
N ALA A 80 -6.30 -11.31 10.98
CA ALA A 80 -5.61 -10.87 9.79
C ALA A 80 -5.42 -9.35 9.75
N LEU A 81 -6.43 -8.56 10.14
CA LEU A 81 -6.29 -7.10 10.24
C LEU A 81 -5.23 -6.68 11.26
N ARG A 82 -5.23 -7.30 12.44
CA ARG A 82 -4.22 -7.07 13.49
C ARG A 82 -2.80 -7.35 12.98
N ALA A 83 -2.62 -8.40 12.19
CA ALA A 83 -1.33 -8.70 11.59
C ALA A 83 -0.83 -7.58 10.67
N LEU A 84 -1.69 -6.72 10.11
CA LEU A 84 -1.27 -5.62 9.23
C LEU A 84 -0.89 -4.33 9.99
N VAL A 85 -1.20 -4.25 11.28
CA VAL A 85 -0.94 -3.07 12.12
C VAL A 85 0.54 -2.95 12.45
N ALA A 86 1.11 -1.77 12.23
CA ALA A 86 2.49 -1.45 12.58
C ALA A 86 2.71 -1.49 14.11
N GLN A 87 3.92 -1.79 14.55
CA GLN A 87 4.32 -1.56 15.94
C GLN A 87 4.40 -0.06 16.23
N ARG A 88 4.94 0.73 15.28
CA ARG A 88 4.99 2.20 15.31
C ARG A 88 3.64 2.84 14.91
N TRP A 89 2.58 2.49 15.63
CA TRP A 89 1.26 3.11 15.44
C TRP A 89 1.27 4.58 15.88
N SER A 90 0.70 5.46 15.05
CA SER A 90 0.82 6.92 15.23
C SER A 90 -0.50 7.68 15.11
N ASP A 91 -1.65 7.00 15.23
CA ASP A 91 -2.94 7.69 15.21
C ASP A 91 -3.13 8.54 16.48
N PRO A 92 -3.34 9.87 16.36
CA PRO A 92 -3.43 10.78 17.50
C PRO A 92 -4.70 10.61 18.34
N HIS A 93 -5.75 9.93 17.86
CA HIS A 93 -6.98 9.74 18.65
C HIS A 93 -7.37 8.28 18.89
N LEU A 94 -6.48 7.33 18.62
CA LEU A 94 -6.72 5.92 18.95
C LEU A 94 -5.42 5.25 19.35
N ALA A 95 -5.31 4.84 20.61
CA ALA A 95 -4.15 4.11 21.08
C ALA A 95 -4.06 2.74 20.39
N ARG A 96 -2.83 2.26 20.14
CA ARG A 96 -2.61 0.98 19.45
C ARG A 96 -3.32 -0.19 20.14
N GLN A 97 -3.20 -0.30 21.47
CA GLN A 97 -3.82 -1.39 22.23
C GLN A 97 -5.35 -1.35 22.14
N GLU A 98 -5.92 -0.15 22.17
CA GLU A 98 -7.35 0.04 22.00
C GLU A 98 -7.81 -0.38 20.60
N LEU A 99 -7.08 -0.01 19.54
CA LEU A 99 -7.34 -0.50 18.19
C LEU A 99 -7.30 -2.03 18.15
N LEU A 100 -6.27 -2.65 18.71
CA LEU A 100 -6.14 -4.10 18.70
C LEU A 100 -7.30 -4.80 19.41
N GLY A 101 -7.75 -4.27 20.55
CA GLY A 101 -8.93 -4.79 21.25
C GLY A 101 -10.22 -4.63 20.45
N ARG A 102 -10.36 -3.56 19.66
CA ARG A 102 -11.50 -3.38 18.74
C ARG A 102 -11.47 -4.38 17.58
N LEU A 103 -10.29 -4.69 17.05
CA LEU A 103 -10.13 -5.67 15.97
C LEU A 103 -10.44 -7.10 16.43
N GLU A 104 -10.43 -7.40 17.72
CA GLU A 104 -10.85 -8.70 18.27
C GLU A 104 -12.38 -8.85 18.34
N GLN A 105 -13.13 -7.76 18.21
CA GLN A 105 -14.59 -7.79 18.25
C GLN A 105 -15.15 -8.20 16.87
N PRO A 106 -16.26 -8.97 16.84
CA PRO A 106 -16.95 -9.28 15.60
C PRO A 106 -17.34 -8.00 14.85
N ALA A 107 -17.01 -7.93 13.56
CA ALA A 107 -17.42 -6.81 12.74
C ALA A 107 -18.96 -6.76 12.64
N SER A 108 -19.55 -5.58 12.87
CA SER A 108 -21.00 -5.40 12.82
C SER A 108 -21.57 -5.49 11.39
N ALA A 109 -20.75 -5.20 10.37
CA ALA A 109 -21.09 -5.37 8.97
C ALA A 109 -19.80 -5.47 8.12
N PRO A 110 -19.82 -6.23 7.01
CA PRO A 110 -18.69 -6.25 6.08
C PRO A 110 -18.45 -4.87 5.49
N ALA A 111 -17.18 -4.51 5.34
CA ALA A 111 -16.83 -3.29 4.63
C ALA A 111 -17.19 -3.43 3.14
N GLY A 112 -17.89 -2.43 2.57
CA GLY A 112 -18.07 -2.34 1.12
C GLY A 112 -16.74 -2.33 0.36
N ARG A 113 -16.75 -2.80 -0.89
CA ARG A 113 -15.57 -2.89 -1.76
C ARG A 113 -14.98 -1.53 -2.08
N ALA A 114 -13.65 -1.48 -2.22
CA ALA A 114 -12.96 -0.28 -2.69
C ALA A 114 -13.30 0.00 -4.16
N GLU A 115 -13.66 1.25 -4.47
CA GLU A 115 -13.89 1.75 -5.83
C GLU A 115 -12.64 2.46 -6.39
N ALA A 116 -11.83 3.05 -5.51
CA ALA A 116 -10.57 3.69 -5.90
C ALA A 116 -9.53 3.71 -4.78
N TRP A 117 -8.25 3.67 -5.17
CA TRP A 117 -7.10 3.99 -4.33
C TRP A 117 -6.26 5.09 -4.97
N TYR A 118 -5.98 6.13 -4.20
CA TYR A 118 -5.03 7.18 -4.56
C TYR A 118 -3.82 7.05 -3.66
N VAL A 119 -2.68 6.74 -4.26
CA VAL A 119 -1.47 6.32 -3.56
C VAL A 119 -0.37 7.37 -3.77
N ARG A 120 0.19 7.86 -2.67
CA ARG A 120 1.39 8.70 -2.66
C ARG A 120 2.50 7.97 -1.91
N ASN A 121 3.60 7.65 -2.58
CA ASN A 121 4.72 6.91 -1.99
C ASN A 121 6.02 7.72 -2.00
N GLU A 122 6.51 8.09 -0.83
CA GLU A 122 7.68 8.93 -0.66
C GLU A 122 8.68 8.28 0.30
N ARG A 123 9.86 7.94 -0.23
CA ARG A 123 11.03 7.50 0.57
C ARG A 123 10.75 6.32 1.53
N GLY A 124 9.79 5.46 1.21
CA GLY A 124 9.49 4.25 1.98
C GLY A 124 8.30 4.39 2.93
N ASP A 125 7.72 5.58 3.04
CA ASP A 125 6.41 5.81 3.66
C ASP A 125 5.39 6.07 2.54
N ALA A 126 4.16 5.57 2.72
CA ALA A 126 3.11 5.77 1.74
C ALA A 126 1.80 6.22 2.39
N GLU A 127 1.09 7.11 1.72
CA GLU A 127 -0.28 7.48 2.04
C GLU A 127 -1.21 6.88 1.00
N VAL A 128 -2.31 6.27 1.45
CA VAL A 128 -3.35 5.74 0.59
C VAL A 128 -4.68 6.34 0.98
N LEU A 129 -5.33 7.04 0.05
CA LEU A 129 -6.75 7.39 0.16
C LEU A 129 -7.57 6.32 -0.55
N GLU A 130 -8.42 5.63 0.20
CA GLU A 130 -9.41 4.69 -0.30
C GLU A 130 -10.78 5.37 -0.41
N GLU A 131 -11.44 5.13 -1.54
CA GLU A 131 -12.85 5.45 -1.76
C GLU A 131 -13.65 4.16 -1.86
N ARG A 132 -14.81 4.14 -1.21
CA ARG A 132 -15.79 3.04 -1.28
C ARG A 132 -17.20 3.54 -1.09
N ARG A 133 -18.20 2.75 -1.48
CA ARG A 133 -19.60 3.02 -1.14
C ARG A 133 -19.94 2.44 0.23
N GLY A 134 -20.60 3.24 1.06
CA GLY A 134 -21.23 2.77 2.28
C GLY A 134 -22.56 2.08 1.99
N PRO A 135 -23.21 1.49 3.02
CA PRO A 135 -24.48 0.78 2.86
C PRO A 135 -25.61 1.64 2.27
N GLY A 136 -25.60 2.95 2.47
CA GLY A 136 -26.58 3.89 1.90
C GLY A 136 -26.21 4.43 0.52
N GLY A 137 -25.14 3.93 -0.11
CA GLY A 137 -24.63 4.42 -1.39
C GLY A 137 -23.81 5.71 -1.28
N GLU A 138 -23.61 6.24 -0.08
CA GLU A 138 -22.74 7.39 0.17
C GLU A 138 -21.27 7.05 -0.13
N LEU A 139 -20.53 8.02 -0.65
CA LEU A 139 -19.09 7.87 -0.86
C LEU A 139 -18.37 8.01 0.48
N VAL A 140 -17.71 6.96 0.94
CA VAL A 140 -16.88 6.93 2.13
C VAL A 140 -15.42 7.01 1.72
N ARG A 141 -14.70 7.95 2.33
CA ARG A 141 -13.27 8.18 2.12
C ARG A 141 -12.49 7.80 3.36
N ARG A 142 -11.38 7.11 3.17
CA ARG A 142 -10.50 6.71 4.28
C ARG A 142 -9.05 6.85 3.89
N ARG A 143 -8.28 7.52 4.75
CA ARG A 143 -6.84 7.68 4.58
C ARG A 143 -6.10 6.67 5.45
N PHE A 144 -5.09 6.04 4.89
CA PHE A 144 -4.15 5.16 5.57
C PHE A 144 -2.74 5.73 5.46
N ARG A 145 -1.97 5.64 6.54
CA ARG A 145 -0.52 5.83 6.48
C ARG A 145 0.17 4.48 6.62
N LEU A 146 1.06 4.20 5.69
CA LEU A 146 1.79 2.96 5.56
C LEU A 146 3.26 3.23 5.84
N VAL A 147 3.87 2.34 6.60
CA VAL A 147 5.23 2.48 7.10
C VAL A 147 5.99 1.18 6.94
N ARG A 148 7.28 1.27 6.61
CA ARG A 148 8.14 0.07 6.54
C ARG A 148 8.63 -0.35 7.92
N GLU A 149 8.44 -1.61 8.29
CA GLU A 149 8.99 -2.23 9.51
C GLU A 149 9.76 -3.48 9.12
N GLY A 150 11.09 -3.40 9.18
CA GLY A 150 11.97 -4.42 8.60
C GLY A 150 11.73 -4.56 7.10
N SER A 151 11.41 -5.77 6.64
CA SER A 151 11.10 -6.06 5.24
C SER A 151 9.64 -5.82 4.86
N ASN A 152 8.76 -5.52 5.82
CA ASN A 152 7.31 -5.49 5.57
C ASN A 152 6.74 -4.07 5.61
N LEU A 153 5.80 -3.81 4.72
CA LEU A 153 4.94 -2.62 4.81
C LEU A 153 3.77 -2.91 5.77
N ARG A 154 3.47 -1.96 6.67
CA ARG A 154 2.43 -2.07 7.70
C ARG A 154 1.60 -0.80 7.76
N ILE A 155 0.41 -0.87 8.35
CA ILE A 155 -0.49 0.27 8.54
C ILE A 155 -0.21 0.93 9.89
N SER A 156 0.15 2.21 9.89
CA SER A 156 0.43 3.02 11.08
C SER A 156 -0.71 3.96 11.49
N GLU A 157 -1.68 4.17 10.60
CA GLU A 157 -2.83 5.06 10.83
C GLU A 157 -4.00 4.68 9.91
N GLY A 158 -5.25 4.93 10.33
CA GLY A 158 -6.42 4.90 9.44
C GLY A 158 -7.32 3.65 9.49
N LEU A 159 -7.06 2.70 10.39
CA LEU A 159 -7.82 1.43 10.50
C LEU A 159 -9.14 1.51 11.30
N ARG A 160 -9.67 2.71 11.52
CA ARG A 160 -10.89 2.92 12.33
C ARG A 160 -12.17 2.36 11.72
#